data_AF-A0A0G0FKH4-F1
#
_entry.id   AF-A0A0G0FKH4-F1
#
_cell.length_a   1.000
_cell.length_b   1.000
_cell.length_c   1.000
_cell.angle_alpha   90.00
_cell.angle_beta   90.00
_cell.angle_gamma   90.00
#
_symmetry.space_group_name_H-M   'P 1'
#
loop_
_entity.id
_entity.type
_entity.pdbx_description
1 polymer ?
#
loop_
_entity_poly.entity_id
_entity_poly.type
_entity_poly.pdbx_seq_one_letter_code
_entity_poly.pdbx_strand_id
1 'polypeptide(L)'
;MTWAFKRQLFFVSIFVALLLAFGFLIIFPYVNKLPTCIDNKQNGDEKGIDCGGSCTKACTFEVDQISILWSRTFEVIPGRG
;
A
#
# COMPACT_ATOMS: atom_id res chain seq x y z
N MET A 1 -34.54 11.81 -35.66
CA MET A 1 -33.17 12.27 -35.33
C MET A 1 -32.51 12.79 -36.58
N THR A 2 -32.39 14.12 -36.73
CA THR A 2 -31.81 14.75 -37.92
C THR A 2 -30.29 14.48 -37.96
N TRP A 3 -29.76 14.27 -39.16
CA TRP A 3 -28.34 13.94 -39.40
C TRP A 3 -27.36 14.97 -38.79
N ALA A 4 -27.78 16.22 -38.67
CA ALA A 4 -27.05 17.30 -38.01
C ALA A 4 -26.86 17.09 -36.50
N PHE A 5 -27.88 16.58 -35.79
CA PHE A 5 -27.81 16.34 -34.35
C PHE A 5 -26.85 15.19 -33.99
N LYS A 6 -26.74 14.18 -34.87
CA LYS A 6 -25.82 13.04 -34.69
C LYS A 6 -24.35 13.44 -34.79
N ARG A 7 -23.98 14.34 -35.72
CA ARG A 7 -22.60 14.87 -35.81
C ARG A 7 -22.25 15.76 -34.63
N GLN A 8 -23.19 16.59 -34.17
CA GLN A 8 -22.99 17.44 -33.00
C GLN A 8 -22.72 16.62 -31.74
N LEU A 9 -23.47 15.55 -31.49
CA LEU A 9 -23.23 14.64 -30.36
C LEU A 9 -21.87 13.94 -30.45
N PHE A 10 -21.42 13.60 -31.66
CA PHE A 10 -20.13 12.93 -31.87
C PHE A 10 -18.95 13.83 -31.49
N PHE A 11 -18.95 15.10 -31.92
CA PHE A 11 -17.90 16.05 -31.56
C PHE A 11 -17.92 16.42 -30.08
N VAL A 12 -19.10 16.60 -29.49
CA VAL A 12 -19.24 16.86 -28.05
C VAL A 12 -18.72 15.66 -27.25
N SER A 13 -19.05 14.43 -27.65
CA SER A 13 -18.55 13.21 -27.02
C SER A 13 -17.02 13.14 -27.06
N ILE A 14 -16.41 13.40 -28.23
CA ILE A 14 -14.95 13.44 -28.38
C ILE A 14 -14.32 14.49 -27.47
N PHE A 15 -14.89 15.70 -27.43
CA PHE A 15 -14.37 16.78 -26.60
C PHE A 15 -14.44 16.43 -25.10
N VAL A 16 -15.56 15.87 -24.65
CA VAL A 16 -15.72 15.39 -23.26
C VAL A 16 -14.73 14.26 -22.95
N ALA A 17 -14.56 13.31 -23.87
CA ALA A 17 -13.58 12.24 -23.70
C ALA A 17 -12.14 12.77 -23.60
N LEU A 18 -11.79 13.79 -24.39
CA LEU A 18 -10.48 14.45 -24.31
C LEU A 18 -10.30 15.19 -22.98
N LEU A 19 -11.33 15.91 -22.49
CA LEU A 19 -11.28 16.56 -21.18
C LEU A 19 -11.15 15.55 -20.04
N LEU A 20 -11.87 14.43 -20.10
CA LEU A 20 -11.76 13.35 -19.12
C LEU A 20 -10.39 12.68 -19.17
N ALA A 21 -9.85 12.42 -20.37
CA ALA A 21 -8.52 11.86 -20.54
C ALA A 21 -7.45 12.83 -20.01
N PHE A 22 -7.55 14.12 -20.32
CA PHE A 22 -6.61 15.12 -19.84
C PHE A 22 -6.69 15.31 -18.32
N GLY A 23 -7.90 15.34 -17.77
CA GLY A 23 -8.13 15.35 -16.32
C GLY A 23 -7.56 14.09 -15.65
N PHE A 24 -7.78 12.92 -16.22
CA PHE A 24 -7.21 11.66 -15.75
C PHE A 24 -5.68 11.69 -15.77
N LEU A 25 -5.06 12.17 -16.85
CA LEU A 25 -3.60 12.31 -16.96
C LEU A 25 -3.01 13.23 -15.89
N ILE A 26 -3.74 14.28 -15.48
CA ILE A 26 -3.30 15.20 -14.43
C ILE A 26 -3.53 14.61 -13.03
N ILE A 27 -4.65 13.91 -12.80
CA ILE A 27 -5.02 13.35 -11.50
C ILE A 27 -4.21 12.10 -11.16
N PHE A 28 -3.92 11.26 -12.15
CA PHE A 28 -3.23 9.98 -11.99
C PHE A 28 -1.91 10.05 -11.18
N PRO A 29 -0.96 10.98 -11.43
CA PRO A 29 0.27 11.10 -10.64
C PRO A 29 0.03 11.61 -9.21
N TYR A 30 -1.08 12.32 -8.97
CA TYR A 30 -1.38 12.84 -7.62
C TYR A 30 -1.94 11.75 -6.70
N VAL A 31 -2.63 10.76 -7.28
CA VAL A 31 -3.17 9.60 -6.55
C VAL A 31 -2.09 8.53 -6.34
N ASN A 32 -1.26 8.28 -7.36
CA ASN A 32 -0.12 7.36 -7.27
C ASN A 32 1.12 8.09 -6.74
N LYS A 33 1.05 8.59 -5.50
CA LYS A 33 2.25 9.07 -4.81
C LYS A 33 3.21 7.90 -4.57
N LEU A 34 4.50 8.20 -4.58
CA LEU A 34 5.52 7.23 -4.20
C LEU A 34 5.17 6.64 -2.83
N PRO A 35 5.22 5.31 -2.66
CA PRO A 35 4.98 4.69 -1.38
C PRO A 35 6.06 5.15 -0.39
N THR A 36 5.64 5.54 0.81
CA THR A 36 6.53 6.03 1.86
C THR A 36 6.20 5.38 3.18
N CYS A 37 7.21 4.78 3.83
CA CYS A 37 7.08 4.05 5.09
C CYS A 37 6.86 4.92 6.34
N ILE A 38 6.24 6.09 6.19
CA ILE A 38 6.04 7.09 7.25
C ILE A 38 4.78 7.96 7.03
N ASP A 39 3.93 7.64 6.05
CA ASP A 39 2.76 8.46 5.71
C ASP A 39 1.45 7.94 6.33
N ASN A 40 1.54 6.94 7.22
CA ASN A 40 0.42 6.27 7.87
C ASN A 40 -0.59 5.69 6.88
N LYS A 41 -0.17 5.31 5.67
CA LYS A 41 -1.03 4.69 4.67
C LYS A 41 -0.38 3.44 4.12
N GLN A 42 -1.13 2.35 4.07
CA GLN A 42 -0.71 1.16 3.37
C GLN A 42 -0.76 1.41 1.85
N ASN A 43 0.41 1.59 1.24
CA ASN A 43 0.55 1.81 -0.20
C ASN A 43 1.72 0.98 -0.79
N GLY A 44 1.75 0.86 -2.12
CA GLY A 44 2.80 0.08 -2.81
C GLY A 44 2.85 -1.39 -2.37
N ASP A 45 4.03 -1.80 -1.88
CA ASP A 45 4.32 -3.19 -1.47
C ASP A 45 4.23 -3.41 0.06
N GLU A 46 3.74 -2.44 0.82
CA GLU A 46 3.64 -2.55 2.27
C GLU A 46 2.66 -3.65 2.72
N LYS A 47 3.09 -4.48 3.67
CA LYS A 47 2.24 -5.56 4.24
C LYS A 47 1.30 -5.07 5.33
N GLY A 48 1.64 -3.95 5.96
CA GLY A 48 0.80 -3.22 6.91
C GLY A 48 0.92 -1.72 6.69
N ILE A 49 0.45 -0.90 7.64
CA ILE A 49 0.62 0.56 7.57
C ILE A 49 2.08 0.88 7.91
N ASP A 50 2.82 1.49 6.97
CA ASP A 50 4.22 1.90 7.14
C ASP A 50 5.16 0.74 7.55
N CYS A 51 4.83 -0.51 7.20
CA CYS A 51 5.61 -1.67 7.59
C CYS A 51 5.53 -2.83 6.58
N GLY A 52 6.61 -3.61 6.55
CA GLY A 52 6.77 -4.79 5.70
C GLY A 52 6.99 -4.45 4.22
N GLY A 53 7.23 -5.49 3.41
CA GLY A 53 7.46 -5.34 1.98
C GLY A 53 8.77 -4.60 1.67
N SER A 54 8.67 -3.46 1.01
CA SER A 54 9.81 -2.58 0.67
C SER A 54 10.27 -1.71 1.85
N CYS A 55 9.51 -1.67 2.94
CA CYS A 55 9.88 -0.92 4.15
C CYS A 55 10.89 -1.67 5.02
N THR A 56 11.88 -0.93 5.54
CA THR A 56 12.90 -1.47 6.46
C THR A 56 12.33 -1.94 7.80
N LYS A 57 11.17 -1.41 8.20
CA LYS A 57 10.46 -1.81 9.41
C LYS A 57 9.65 -3.08 9.15
N ALA A 58 9.95 -4.14 9.90
CA ALA A 58 9.10 -5.32 9.93
C ALA A 58 7.78 -5.02 10.65
N CYS A 59 6.67 -5.57 10.15
CA CYS A 59 5.41 -5.51 10.86
C CYS A 59 5.43 -6.45 12.08
N THR A 60 4.80 -6.03 13.17
CA THR A 60 4.76 -6.79 14.43
C THR A 60 4.10 -8.17 14.30
N PHE A 61 3.17 -8.33 13.37
CA PHE A 61 2.49 -9.60 13.10
C PHE A 61 3.33 -10.59 12.28
N GLU A 62 4.42 -10.14 11.64
CA GLU A 62 5.30 -11.01 10.85
C GLU A 62 6.48 -11.54 11.66
N VAL A 63 6.79 -10.90 12.80
CA VAL A 63 7.84 -11.37 13.71
C VAL A 63 7.27 -12.51 14.55
N ASP A 64 7.65 -13.73 14.19
CA ASP A 64 7.30 -14.92 14.95
C ASP A 64 7.82 -14.82 16.39
N GLN A 65 7.06 -15.35 17.35
CA GLN A 65 7.44 -15.30 18.75
C GLN A 65 8.74 -16.09 18.95
N ILE A 66 9.67 -15.55 19.74
CA ILE A 66 10.95 -16.20 20.03
C ILE A 66 10.67 -17.59 20.61
N SER A 67 11.01 -18.63 19.86
CA SER A 67 10.92 -20.01 20.33
C SER A 67 12.17 -20.33 21.14
N ILE A 68 11.97 -20.77 22.38
CA ILE A 68 13.06 -21.29 23.21
C ILE A 68 13.39 -22.70 22.68
N LEU A 69 14.39 -22.79 21.81
CA LEU A 69 14.82 -24.08 21.25
C LEU A 69 15.43 -25.00 22.32
N TRP A 70 16.11 -24.40 23.31
CA TRP A 70 16.69 -25.11 24.43
C TRP A 70 16.82 -24.18 25.63
N SER A 71 16.41 -24.66 26.82
CA SER A 71 16.73 -24.03 28.09
C SER A 71 17.08 -25.11 29.10
N ARG A 72 18.09 -24.85 29.93
CA ARG A 72 18.47 -25.73 31.04
C ARG A 72 18.78 -24.88 32.26
N THR A 73 18.17 -25.24 33.38
CA THR A 73 18.49 -24.67 34.68
C THR A 73 19.73 -25.36 35.25
N PHE A 74 20.53 -24.61 36.00
CA PHE A 74 21.64 -25.16 36.79
C PHE A 74 21.41 -24.84 38.27
N GLU A 75 21.89 -25.73 39.13
CA GLU A 75 21.80 -25.54 40.57
C GLU A 75 22.78 -24.44 41.01
N VAL A 76 22.26 -23.43 41.71
CA VAL A 76 23.04 -22.27 42.15
C VAL A 76 23.62 -22.49 43.54
N ILE A 77 22.96 -23.32 44.37
CA ILE A 77 23.36 -23.61 45.75
C ILE A 77 23.00 -25.07 46.07
N PRO A 78 23.92 -25.87 46.61
CA PRO A 78 23.62 -27.23 47.06
C PRO A 78 22.56 -27.20 48.16
N GLY A 79 21.54 -28.05 48.05
CA GLY A 79 20.50 -28.22 49.07
C GLY A 79 21.11 -28.45 50.47
N ARG A 80 20.78 -27.58 51.42
CA ARG A 80 21.22 -27.71 52.81
C ARG A 80 20.24 -28.64 53.54
N GLY A 81 20.64 -29.90 53.69
CA GLY A 81 19.95 -30.90 54.51
C GLY A 81 20.07 -30.63 56.00
#